data_AF-A0A2V7RSL4-F1
#
_entry.id   AF-A0A2V7RSL4-F1
#
_cell.length_a   1.000
_cell.length_b   1.000
_cell.length_c   1.000
_cell.angle_alpha   90.00
_cell.angle_beta   90.00
_cell.angle_gamma   90.00
#
_symmetry.space_group_name_H-M   'P 1'
#
loop_
_entity.id
_entity.type
_entity.pdbx_description
1 polymer ?
#
loop_
_entity_poly.entity_id
_entity_poly.type
_entity_poly.pdbx_seq_one_letter_code
_entity_poly.pdbx_strand_id
1 'polypeptide(L)'
;MATDRQAGQRSEVLQGTLEMLALKLLTAEPMHGWGLSLKLRLISRDVFDVNQGSLYPALQRMLRRGWIRAEWRASENNRRARYYMITREGFRQLDAEIEEWERSSGAVNRVLRYAFQGG
;
A
#
# COMPACT_ATOMS: atom_id res chain seq x y z
N MET A 1 2.55 -25.00 -30.15
CA MET A 1 3.24 -25.14 -28.85
C MET A 1 2.73 -24.05 -27.93
N ALA A 2 2.13 -24.46 -26.82
CA ALA A 2 1.40 -23.62 -25.89
C ALA A 2 2.35 -22.82 -24.97
N THR A 3 2.03 -21.56 -24.73
CA THR A 3 1.69 -21.08 -23.37
C THR A 3 1.07 -19.69 -23.46
N ASP A 4 -0.25 -19.70 -23.52
CA ASP A 4 -1.08 -18.63 -23.01
C ASP A 4 -0.80 -18.53 -21.49
N ARG A 5 0.06 -17.59 -21.08
CA ARG A 5 0.12 -17.22 -19.66
C ARG A 5 -1.02 -16.24 -19.44
N GLN A 6 -2.10 -16.75 -18.85
CA GLN A 6 -3.07 -15.93 -18.15
C GLN A 6 -2.30 -14.92 -17.29
N ALA A 7 -2.28 -13.67 -17.75
CA ALA A 7 -1.87 -12.55 -16.93
C ALA A 7 -2.90 -12.49 -15.80
N GLY A 8 -2.53 -13.04 -14.63
CA GLY A 8 -3.35 -12.96 -13.43
C GLY A 8 -3.84 -11.53 -13.28
N GLN A 9 -5.16 -11.36 -13.14
CA GLN A 9 -5.80 -10.04 -13.07
C GLN A 9 -5.06 -9.22 -12.01
N ARG A 10 -4.23 -8.27 -12.46
CA ARG A 10 -3.51 -7.37 -11.56
C ARG A 10 -4.57 -6.58 -10.83
N SER A 11 -4.67 -6.80 -9.51
CA SER A 11 -5.60 -6.05 -8.68
C SER A 11 -5.13 -4.60 -8.65
N GLU A 12 -5.87 -3.71 -9.30
CA GLU A 12 -5.65 -2.28 -9.12
C GLU A 12 -5.98 -1.92 -7.67
N VAL A 13 -4.96 -1.47 -6.95
CA VAL A 13 -5.14 -1.05 -5.55
C VAL A 13 -6.00 0.21 -5.55
N LEU A 14 -7.17 0.12 -4.89
CA LEU A 14 -7.99 1.29 -4.60
C LEU A 14 -7.12 2.37 -3.93
N GLN A 15 -7.31 3.62 -4.34
CA GLN A 15 -6.44 4.73 -3.96
C GLN A 15 -6.20 4.84 -2.44
N GLY A 16 -7.26 4.68 -1.63
CA GLY A 16 -7.19 4.72 -0.17
C GLY A 16 -6.44 3.51 0.42
N THR A 17 -6.65 2.32 -0.15
CA THR A 17 -5.93 1.11 0.24
C THR A 17 -4.43 1.24 0.01
N LEU A 18 -4.00 1.86 -1.10
CA LEU A 18 -2.57 2.06 -1.37
C LEU A 18 -1.91 2.98 -0.33
N GLU A 19 -2.60 4.06 0.05
CA GLU A 19 -2.11 5.01 1.05
C GLU A 19 -2.00 4.36 2.43
N MET A 20 -3.00 3.58 2.84
CA MET A 20 -2.97 2.78 4.08
C MET A 20 -1.79 1.77 4.09
N LEU A 21 -1.62 1.01 3.00
CA LEU A 21 -0.54 0.03 2.89
C LEU A 21 0.84 0.71 2.91
N ALA A 22 0.99 1.85 2.23
CA ALA A 22 2.23 2.62 2.27
C ALA A 22 2.54 3.17 3.68
N LEU A 23 1.54 3.71 4.39
CA LEU A 23 1.69 4.13 5.79
C LEU A 23 2.15 2.96 6.66
N LYS A 24 1.54 1.78 6.50
CA LYS A 24 1.90 0.59 7.26
C LYS A 24 3.36 0.17 7.05
N LEU A 25 3.86 0.23 5.81
CA LEU A 25 5.27 -0.11 5.54
C LEU A 25 6.23 0.91 6.17
N LEU A 26 5.86 2.19 6.16
CA LEU A 26 6.66 3.28 6.72
C LEU A 26 6.72 3.28 8.26
N THR A 27 5.89 2.48 8.95
CA THR A 27 6.03 2.30 10.42
C THR A 27 7.28 1.50 10.79
N ALA A 28 7.79 0.67 9.88
CA ALA A 28 8.97 -0.15 10.14
C ALA A 28 10.26 0.66 10.06
N GLU A 29 10.40 1.47 9.01
CA GLU A 29 11.60 2.27 8.75
C GLU A 29 11.34 3.31 7.64
N PRO A 30 12.17 4.36 7.54
CA PRO A 30 12.18 5.26 6.39
C PRO A 30 12.49 4.49 5.08
N MET A 31 11.72 4.72 4.02
CA MET A 31 11.91 4.02 2.72
C MET A 31 11.90 4.97 1.53
N HIS A 32 12.70 4.64 0.51
CA HIS A 32 12.57 5.24 -0.81
C HIS A 32 11.33 4.68 -1.56
N GLY A 33 10.74 5.47 -2.47
CA GLY A 33 9.53 5.10 -3.21
C GLY A 33 9.62 3.76 -3.95
N TRP A 34 10.74 3.48 -4.62
CA TRP A 34 10.95 2.17 -5.25
C TRP A 34 11.00 1.01 -4.23
N GLY A 35 11.62 1.24 -3.06
CA GLY A 35 11.67 0.25 -1.98
C GLY A 35 10.28 -0.07 -1.44
N LEU A 36 9.39 0.93 -1.35
CA LEU A 36 7.99 0.74 -0.99
C LEU A 36 7.27 -0.18 -1.99
N SER A 37 7.38 0.08 -3.29
CA SER A 37 6.79 -0.79 -4.33
C SER A 37 7.27 -2.24 -4.22
N LEU A 38 8.58 -2.44 -4.05
CA LEU A 38 9.15 -3.78 -3.91
C LEU A 38 8.67 -4.49 -2.66
N LYS A 39 8.70 -3.82 -1.51
CA LYS A 39 8.30 -4.41 -0.22
C LYS A 39 6.81 -4.73 -0.20
N LEU A 40 5.99 -3.87 -0.83
CA LEU A 40 4.56 -4.13 -1.03
C LEU A 40 4.32 -5.37 -1.89
N ARG A 41 4.99 -5.48 -3.04
CA ARG A 41 4.88 -6.67 -3.91
C ARG A 41 5.30 -7.95 -3.18
N LEU A 42 6.42 -7.89 -2.45
CA LEU A 42 6.96 -9.02 -1.69
C LEU A 42 5.98 -9.49 -0.60
N ILE A 43 5.51 -8.58 0.26
CA ILE A 43 4.62 -8.92 1.38
C ILE A 43 3.26 -9.40 0.88
N SER A 44 2.77 -8.82 -0.22
CA SER A 44 1.49 -9.21 -0.83
C SER A 44 1.58 -10.47 -1.70
N ARG A 45 2.76 -11.10 -1.84
CA ARG A 45 2.97 -12.26 -2.71
C ARG A 45 2.49 -12.01 -4.15
N ASP A 46 2.97 -10.90 -4.72
CA ASP A 46 2.67 -10.43 -6.08
C ASP A 46 1.21 -10.03 -6.34
N VAL A 47 0.33 -10.04 -5.33
CA VAL A 47 -1.06 -9.56 -5.46
C VAL A 47 -1.08 -8.05 -5.75
N PHE A 48 -0.22 -7.28 -5.08
CA PHE A 48 -0.09 -5.85 -5.32
C PHE A 48 1.19 -5.52 -6.08
N ASP A 49 1.08 -5.52 -7.40
CA ASP A 49 2.10 -5.02 -8.32
C ASP A 49 1.91 -3.52 -8.62
N VAL A 50 2.29 -2.67 -7.66
CA VAL A 50 2.10 -1.23 -7.76
C VAL A 50 3.24 -0.59 -8.55
N ASN A 51 2.89 -0.10 -9.73
CA ASN A 51 3.79 0.67 -10.58
C ASN A 51 4.05 2.09 -10.01
N GLN A 52 5.11 2.72 -10.51
CA GLN A 52 5.52 4.06 -10.10
C GLN A 52 4.44 5.12 -10.40
N GLY A 53 3.69 4.96 -11.49
CA GLY A 53 2.60 5.85 -11.89
C GLY A 53 1.45 5.93 -10.88
N SER A 54 1.22 4.87 -10.09
CA SER A 54 0.22 4.88 -9.02
C SER A 54 0.81 5.29 -7.66
N LEU A 55 2.03 4.85 -7.36
CA LEU A 55 2.65 5.09 -6.06
C LEU A 55 3.02 6.56 -5.83
N TYR A 56 3.66 7.23 -6.80
CA TYR A 56 4.12 8.61 -6.57
C TYR A 56 2.98 9.61 -6.38
N PRO A 57 1.86 9.54 -7.13
CA PRO A 57 0.70 10.38 -6.84
C PRO A 57 0.12 10.14 -5.43
N ALA A 58 0.13 8.90 -4.93
CA ALA A 58 -0.26 8.59 -3.56
C ALA A 58 0.68 9.23 -2.54
N LEU A 59 2.00 9.05 -2.69
CA LEU A 59 2.99 9.69 -1.83
C LEU A 59 2.87 11.21 -1.83
N GLN A 60 2.58 11.82 -2.98
CA GLN A 60 2.35 13.27 -3.09
C GLN A 60 1.10 13.72 -2.30
N ARG A 61 0.01 12.95 -2.34
CA ARG A 61 -1.18 13.23 -1.51
C ARG A 61 -0.89 13.07 -0.03
N MET A 62 -0.19 12.00 0.36
CA MET A 62 0.19 11.75 1.75
C MET A 62 1.11 12.87 2.28
N LEU A 63 2.04 13.38 1.47
CA LEU A 63 2.85 14.56 1.80
C LEU A 63 1.99 15.81 2.00
N ARG A 64 1.06 16.10 1.08
CA ARG A 64 0.15 17.26 1.19
C ARG A 64 -0.75 17.20 2.42
N ARG A 65 -1.18 16.00 2.81
CA ARG A 65 -1.99 15.76 4.02
C ARG A 65 -1.15 15.76 5.31
N GLY A 66 0.17 15.84 5.21
CA GLY A 66 1.07 15.81 6.36
C GLY A 66 1.20 14.43 7.03
N TRP A 67 0.72 13.36 6.39
CA TRP A 67 0.80 11.99 6.91
C TRP A 67 2.20 11.39 6.80
N ILE A 68 2.99 11.89 5.86
CA ILE A 68 4.40 11.55 5.70
C ILE A 68 5.22 12.82 5.51
N ARG A 69 6.51 12.71 5.79
CA ARG A 69 7.54 13.70 5.45
C ARG A 69 8.59 13.04 4.57
N ALA A 70 9.39 13.84 3.88
CA ALA A 70 10.44 13.33 3.01
C ALA A 70 11.78 14.04 3.21
N GLU A 71 12.86 13.26 3.17
CA GLU A 71 14.24 13.73 3.26
C GLU A 71 15.05 13.22 2.07
N TRP A 72 15.99 14.02 1.61
CA TRP A 72 17.01 13.55 0.68
C TRP A 72 18.13 12.87 1.48
N ARG A 73 18.42 11.61 1.17
CA ARG A 73 19.57 10.88 1.74
C ARG A 73 20.50 10.42 0.63
N ALA A 74 21.78 10.29 0.94
CA ALA A 74 22.72 9.60 0.07
C ALA A 74 22.37 8.11 0.05
N SER A 75 22.16 7.54 -1.13
CA SER A 75 22.09 6.08 -1.32
C SER A 75 23.51 5.51 -1.40
N GLU A 76 23.65 4.20 -1.20
CA GLU A 76 24.91 3.43 -1.33
C GLU A 76 25.70 3.73 -2.61
N ASN A 77 25.04 4.13 -3.71
CA ASN A 77 25.70 4.49 -4.97
C ASN A 77 25.95 6.00 -5.14
N ASN A 78 26.01 6.75 -4.04
CA ASN A 78 26.23 8.20 -4.00
C ASN A 78 25.19 9.03 -4.80
N ARG A 79 24.03 8.43 -5.10
CA ARG A 79 22.88 9.12 -5.70
C ARG A 79 21.97 9.62 -4.58
N ARG A 80 21.46 10.84 -4.70
CA ARG A 80 20.45 11.35 -3.76
C ARG A 80 19.11 10.68 -4.05
N ALA A 81 18.56 10.00 -3.05
CA ALA A 81 17.23 9.41 -3.11
C ALA A 81 16.32 10.05 -2.06
N ARG A 82 15.03 10.18 -2.40
CA ARG A 82 14.02 10.72 -1.49
C ARG A 82 13.47 9.61 -0.60
N TYR A 83 13.73 9.69 0.70
CA TYR A 83 13.20 8.78 1.70
C TYR A 83 11.96 9.37 2.34
N TYR A 84 10.92 8.57 2.48
CA TYR A 84 9.66 8.92 3.11
C TYR A 84 9.62 8.36 4.51
N MET A 85 8.99 9.09 5.43
CA MET A 85 8.85 8.72 6.84
C MET A 85 7.45 9.08 7.30
N ILE A 86 6.85 8.20 8.09
CA ILE A 86 5.55 8.47 8.71
C ILE A 86 5.66 9.57 9.77
N THR A 87 4.65 10.43 9.86
CA THR A 87 4.51 11.47 10.89
C THR A 87 3.56 11.01 12.00
N ARG A 88 3.41 11.81 13.06
CA ARG A 88 2.41 11.53 14.11
C ARG A 88 0.99 11.55 13.56
N GLU A 89 0.70 12.45 12.63
CA GLU A 89 -0.57 12.53 11.90
C GLU A 89 -0.77 11.27 11.04
N GLY A 90 0.29 10.78 10.40
CA GLY A 90 0.26 9.54 9.63
C GLY A 90 -0.04 8.31 10.48
N PHE A 91 0.51 8.21 11.70
CA PHE A 91 0.16 7.13 12.63
C PHE A 91 -1.33 7.16 12.99
N ARG A 92 -1.85 8.35 13.36
CA ARG A 92 -3.28 8.52 13.66
C ARG A 92 -4.18 8.13 12.48
N GLN A 93 -3.79 8.51 11.27
CA GLN A 93 -4.51 8.12 10.06
C GLN A 93 -4.47 6.60 9.85
N LEU A 94 -3.29 5.99 9.99
CA LEU A 94 -3.13 4.54 9.81
C LEU A 94 -4.03 3.75 10.78
N ASP A 95 -4.09 4.15 12.04
CA ASP A 95 -4.93 3.50 13.04
C ASP A 95 -6.42 3.56 12.64
N ALA A 96 -6.89 4.73 12.18
CA ALA A 96 -8.27 4.90 11.71
C ALA A 96 -8.58 4.08 10.45
N GLU A 97 -7.66 4.03 9.48
CA GLU A 97 -7.81 3.23 8.26
C GLU A 97 -7.84 1.73 8.55
N ILE A 98 -7.00 1.24 9.48
CA ILE A 98 -7.00 -0.16 9.90
C ILE A 98 -8.33 -0.51 10.57
N GLU A 99 -8.83 0.34 11.47
CA GLU A 99 -10.11 0.11 12.14
C GLU A 99 -11.27 0.06 11.13
N GLU A 100 -11.29 0.99 10.18
CA GLU A 100 -12.28 1.02 9.10
C GLU A 100 -12.20 -0.24 8.22
N TRP A 101 -10.99 -0.62 7.83
CA TRP A 101 -10.74 -1.79 7.00
C TRP A 101 -11.22 -3.08 7.68
N GLU A 102 -10.86 -3.30 8.94
CA GLU A 102 -11.28 -4.48 9.71
C GLU A 102 -12.81 -4.56 9.82
N ARG A 103 -13.46 -3.41 10.10
CA ARG A 103 -14.92 -3.35 10.22
C ARG A 103 -15.61 -3.69 8.90
N SER A 104 -15.19 -3.03 7.82
CA SER A 104 -15.79 -3.15 6.49
C SER A 104 -15.49 -4.51 5.85
N SER A 105 -14.24 -4.96 5.88
CA SER A 105 -13.85 -6.29 5.36
C SER A 105 -14.49 -7.43 6.17
N GLY A 106 -14.63 -7.28 7.49
CA GLY A 106 -15.35 -8.23 8.33
C GLY A 106 -16.83 -8.33 7.95
N ALA A 107 -17.49 -7.21 7.68
CA ALA A 107 -18.89 -7.21 7.22
C ALA A 107 -19.04 -7.90 5.86
N VAL A 108 -18.19 -7.56 4.89
CA VAL A 108 -18.17 -8.21 3.56
C VAL A 108 -17.93 -9.71 3.69
N ASN A 109 -16.93 -10.13 4.47
CA ASN A 109 -16.62 -11.54 4.67
C ASN A 109 -17.77 -12.32 5.31
N ARG A 110 -18.55 -11.71 6.21
CA ARG A 110 -19.77 -12.32 6.77
C ARG A 110 -20.84 -12.51 5.70
N VAL A 111 -21.07 -11.51 4.85
CA VAL A 111 -22.04 -11.58 3.75
C VAL A 111 -21.61 -12.65 2.73
N LEU A 112 -20.33 -12.71 2.36
CA LEU A 112 -19.85 -13.71 1.40
C LEU A 112 -19.92 -15.16 1.93
N ARG A 113 -19.84 -15.34 3.26
CA ARG A 113 -20.01 -16.64 3.92
C ARG A 113 -21.46 -16.97 4.23
N TYR A 114 -22.40 -16.08 3.91
CA TYR A 114 -23.81 -16.34 4.06
C TYR A 114 -24.20 -17.45 3.08
N ALA A 115 -24.25 -18.68 3.57
CA ALA A 115 -24.84 -19.78 2.83
C ALA A 115 -26.34 -19.51 2.68
N PHE A 116 -26.87 -19.62 1.45
CA PHE A 116 -28.30 -19.77 1.27
C PHE A 116 -28.72 -21.03 2.02
N GLN A 117 -29.38 -20.86 3.18
CA GLN A 117 -30.20 -21.91 3.77
C GLN A 117 -31.47 -22.01 2.92
N GLY A 118 -31.33 -22.58 1.72
CA GLY A 118 -32.45 -23.03 0.88
C GLY A 118 -32.59 -24.53 1.06
N GLY A 119 -33.73 -24.95 1.61
CA GLY A 119 -34.09 -26.35 1.86
C GLY A 119 -34.48 -27.14 0.62
#